data_AF-A0A9D5LTL0-F1
#
_entry.id   AF-A0A9D5LTL0-F1
#
_cell.length_a   1.000
_cell.length_b   1.000
_cell.length_c   1.000
_cell.angle_alpha   90.00
_cell.angle_beta   90.00
_cell.angle_gamma   90.00
#
_symmetry.space_group_name_H-M   'P 1'
#
loop_
_entity.id
_entity.type
_entity.pdbx_description
1 polymer ?
#
loop_
_entity_poly.entity_id
_entity_poly.type
_entity_poly.pdbx_seq_one_letter_code
_entity_poly.pdbx_strand_id
1 'polypeptide(L)'
;MMINNGFSWERMSLLARYYMPAIKKQLLIYLIIIAVYFIAGVMAELPYWFHGMFLMLWGIVQFGFSYLFYLAPIVFSRYDDNTISTLLPARGEEKALFVMGYSLIFVPLFIFVVSGIFSFILSLIPGVDPDMYSRLFSSEVEKEIIDSIFHGWSLTLYTIVGYFWMTSITLYVVTVSRSNKVMKAILATIVVPLISGILLGIAGIVAMLYNDTFSTLVNNLNEIDDADPDSFKFEIISRLGDWILSYQGIMVIIGVICLVLTWRKICRRQV
;
A
#
# COMPACT_ATOMS: atom_id res chain seq x y z
N MET A 1 -20.14 -31.19 -28.51
CA MET A 1 -18.97 -30.34 -28.21
C MET A 1 -18.35 -30.82 -26.91
N MET A 2 -17.11 -31.31 -26.94
CA MET A 2 -16.39 -31.63 -25.70
C MET A 2 -16.14 -30.32 -24.97
N ILE A 3 -16.75 -30.17 -23.79
CA ILE A 3 -16.51 -29.04 -22.90
C ILE A 3 -15.04 -29.15 -22.49
N ASN A 4 -14.19 -28.30 -23.07
CA ASN A 4 -12.78 -28.29 -22.71
C ASN A 4 -12.67 -27.83 -21.25
N ASN A 5 -12.26 -28.76 -20.40
CA ASN A 5 -12.17 -28.57 -18.96
C ASN A 5 -10.88 -27.88 -18.51
N GLY A 6 -10.02 -27.43 -19.43
CA GLY A 6 -8.81 -26.66 -19.12
C GLY A 6 -9.07 -25.16 -18.97
N PHE A 7 -8.12 -24.43 -18.39
CA PHE A 7 -8.07 -22.97 -18.34
C PHE A 7 -8.13 -22.35 -19.75
N SER A 8 -8.85 -21.24 -19.93
CA SER A 8 -8.95 -20.53 -21.22
C SER A 8 -8.75 -19.03 -21.09
N TRP A 9 -7.74 -18.52 -21.79
CA TRP A 9 -7.48 -17.09 -21.95
C TRP A 9 -8.63 -16.35 -22.65
N GLU A 10 -9.36 -17.03 -23.52
CA GLU A 10 -10.51 -16.45 -24.22
C GLU A 10 -11.63 -16.10 -23.22
N ARG A 11 -11.96 -17.02 -22.31
CA ARG A 11 -12.96 -16.78 -21.24
C ARG A 11 -12.52 -15.67 -20.30
N MET A 12 -11.23 -15.62 -19.97
CA MET A 12 -10.69 -14.53 -19.16
C MET A 12 -10.74 -13.18 -19.90
N SER A 13 -10.56 -13.16 -21.22
CA SER A 13 -10.69 -11.94 -22.02
C SER A 13 -12.11 -11.40 -22.02
N LEU A 14 -13.13 -12.27 -22.01
CA LEU A 14 -14.54 -11.87 -21.88
C LEU A 14 -14.81 -11.23 -20.51
N LEU A 15 -14.23 -11.81 -19.45
CA LEU A 15 -14.28 -11.23 -18.11
C LEU A 15 -13.60 -9.85 -18.06
N ALA A 16 -12.44 -9.71 -18.72
CA ALA A 16 -11.74 -8.44 -18.80
C ALA A 16 -12.59 -7.38 -19.53
N ARG A 17 -13.21 -7.73 -20.66
CA ARG A 17 -14.12 -6.83 -21.41
C ARG A 17 -15.30 -6.37 -20.56
N TYR A 18 -15.84 -7.26 -19.73
CA TYR A 18 -16.94 -6.93 -18.81
C TYR A 18 -16.54 -5.85 -17.79
N TYR A 19 -15.37 -5.98 -17.15
CA TYR A 19 -14.89 -5.00 -16.17
C TYR A 19 -14.19 -3.78 -16.79
N MET A 20 -13.85 -3.83 -18.09
CA MET A 20 -13.06 -2.81 -18.78
C MET A 20 -13.61 -1.37 -18.61
N PRO A 21 -14.93 -1.09 -18.69
CA PRO A 21 -15.43 0.28 -18.49
C PRO A 21 -15.15 0.83 -17.09
N ALA A 22 -15.17 -0.03 -16.07
CA ALA A 22 -14.85 0.36 -14.70
C ALA A 22 -13.34 0.52 -14.51
N ILE A 23 -12.55 -0.41 -15.04
CA ILE A 23 -11.08 -0.37 -15.04
C ILE A 23 -10.58 0.91 -15.70
N LYS A 24 -11.08 1.25 -16.89
CA LYS A 24 -10.69 2.48 -17.59
C LYS A 24 -10.94 3.75 -16.77
N LYS A 25 -12.10 3.83 -16.09
CA LYS A 25 -12.42 4.97 -15.22
C LYS A 25 -11.50 5.04 -14.01
N GLN A 26 -11.20 3.90 -13.38
CA GLN A 26 -10.26 3.83 -12.26
C GLN A 26 -8.86 4.26 -12.68
N LEU A 27 -8.34 3.73 -13.80
CA LEU A 27 -7.01 4.07 -14.31
C LEU A 27 -6.91 5.54 -14.72
N LEU A 28 -7.98 6.13 -15.25
CA LEU A 28 -8.02 7.57 -15.53
C LEU A 28 -7.94 8.39 -14.23
N ILE A 29 -8.69 8.01 -13.19
CA ILE A 29 -8.61 8.67 -11.88
C ILE A 29 -7.20 8.52 -11.29
N TYR A 30 -6.59 7.35 -11.43
CA TYR A 30 -5.23 7.10 -10.94
C TYR A 30 -4.23 7.99 -11.67
N LEU A 31 -4.32 8.09 -13.01
CA LEU A 31 -3.49 8.99 -13.80
C LEU A 31 -3.61 10.45 -13.36
N ILE A 32 -4.84 10.92 -13.09
CA ILE A 32 -5.09 12.28 -12.60
C ILE A 32 -4.44 12.50 -11.23
N ILE A 33 -4.62 11.57 -10.28
CA ILE A 33 -4.03 11.69 -8.94
C ILE A 33 -2.50 11.68 -9.01
N ILE A 34 -1.91 10.81 -9.82
CA ILE A 34 -0.46 10.77 -10.05
C ILE A 34 0.02 12.11 -10.63
N ALA A 35 -0.66 12.65 -11.65
CA ALA A 35 -0.29 13.94 -12.23
C ALA A 35 -0.35 15.09 -11.21
N VAL A 36 -1.44 15.17 -10.42
CA VAL A 36 -1.60 16.18 -9.36
C VAL A 36 -0.51 16.04 -8.29
N TYR A 37 -0.14 14.80 -7.93
CA TYR A 37 0.93 14.52 -6.99
C TYR A 37 2.28 15.07 -7.45
N PHE A 38 2.66 14.81 -8.69
CA PHE A 38 3.90 15.32 -9.26
C PHE A 38 3.90 16.83 -9.41
N ILE A 39 2.79 17.44 -9.84
CA ILE A 39 2.65 18.90 -9.92
C ILE A 39 2.81 19.52 -8.53
N ALA A 40 2.15 18.98 -7.51
CA ALA A 40 2.26 19.46 -6.14
C ALA A 40 3.70 19.36 -5.61
N GLY A 41 4.41 18.26 -5.92
CA GLY A 41 5.82 18.08 -5.56
C GLY A 41 6.73 19.14 -6.18
N VAL A 42 6.58 19.39 -7.49
CA VAL A 42 7.36 20.45 -8.18
C VAL A 42 7.06 21.83 -7.59
N MET A 43 5.80 22.13 -7.31
CA MET A 43 5.42 23.42 -6.71
C MET A 43 5.96 23.61 -5.29
N ALA A 44 6.14 22.51 -4.55
CA ALA A 44 6.75 22.55 -3.22
C ALA A 44 8.24 22.90 -3.29
N GLU A 45 8.99 22.44 -4.29
CA GLU A 45 10.43 22.71 -4.43
C GLU A 45 10.75 24.15 -4.91
N LEU A 46 9.77 24.89 -5.43
CA LEU A 46 10.03 26.24 -5.92
C LEU A 46 10.22 27.25 -4.77
N PRO A 47 11.21 28.16 -4.84
CA PRO A 47 11.62 29.06 -3.75
C PRO A 47 10.65 30.23 -3.48
N TYR A 48 9.38 30.10 -3.82
CA TYR A 48 8.37 31.15 -3.64
C TYR A 48 7.75 31.11 -2.23
N TRP A 49 7.13 32.24 -1.85
CA TRP A 49 6.42 32.46 -0.57
C TRP A 49 5.37 31.40 -0.19
N PHE A 50 4.99 30.52 -1.13
CA PHE A 50 3.99 29.47 -0.94
C PHE A 50 4.58 28.10 -0.59
N HIS A 51 5.89 27.96 -0.40
CA HIS A 51 6.57 26.70 -0.08
C HIS A 51 5.85 25.89 1.00
N GLY A 52 5.54 26.49 2.15
CA GLY A 52 4.86 25.81 3.26
C GLY A 52 3.43 25.34 2.95
N MET A 53 2.68 26.11 2.14
CA MET A 53 1.32 25.73 1.72
C MET A 53 1.36 24.55 0.74
N PHE A 54 2.30 24.57 -0.22
CA PHE A 54 2.48 23.48 -1.17
C PHE A 54 3.02 22.22 -0.51
N LEU A 55 3.85 22.34 0.53
CA LEU A 55 4.30 21.21 1.35
C LEU A 55 3.11 20.50 2.03
N MET A 56 2.19 21.24 2.64
CA MET A 56 0.98 20.66 3.25
C MET A 56 0.07 19.99 2.20
N LEU A 57 -0.15 20.67 1.05
CA LEU A 57 -0.94 20.10 -0.04
C LEU A 57 -0.30 18.83 -0.59
N TRP A 58 1.02 18.83 -0.74
CA TRP A 58 1.77 17.67 -1.18
C TRP A 58 1.60 16.48 -0.23
N GLY A 59 1.67 16.69 1.09
CA GLY A 59 1.41 15.65 2.08
C GLY A 59 -0.01 15.05 1.99
N ILE A 60 -1.04 15.88 1.75
CA ILE A 60 -2.41 15.41 1.53
C ILE A 60 -2.51 14.57 0.25
N VAL A 61 -1.85 15.00 -0.82
CA VAL A 61 -1.87 14.27 -2.09
C VAL A 61 -1.05 12.98 -2.01
N GLN A 62 0.05 12.96 -1.24
CA GLN A 62 0.83 11.75 -0.96
C GLN A 62 0.01 10.68 -0.24
N PHE A 63 -0.84 11.11 0.71
CA PHE A 63 -1.82 10.23 1.33
C PHE A 63 -2.75 9.63 0.25
N GLY A 64 -3.34 10.47 -0.61
CA GLY A 64 -4.17 9.99 -1.72
C GLY A 64 -3.47 9.03 -2.68
N PHE A 65 -2.20 9.29 -2.99
CA PHE A 65 -1.35 8.44 -3.85
C PHE A 65 -1.14 7.06 -3.25
N SER A 66 -0.87 6.98 -1.94
CA SER A 66 -0.68 5.70 -1.24
C SER A 66 -1.93 4.81 -1.30
N TYR A 67 -3.11 5.42 -1.26
CA TYR A 67 -4.39 4.70 -1.34
C TYR A 67 -4.72 4.16 -2.74
N LEU A 68 -4.00 4.57 -3.79
CA LEU A 68 -4.18 4.01 -5.13
C LEU A 68 -3.91 2.49 -5.15
N PHE A 69 -2.89 2.05 -4.41
CA PHE A 69 -2.56 0.63 -4.27
C PHE A 69 -3.62 -0.13 -3.46
N TYR A 70 -4.08 0.47 -2.36
CA TYR A 70 -5.01 -0.18 -1.44
C TYR A 70 -6.42 -0.33 -2.05
N LEU A 71 -6.88 0.69 -2.78
CA LEU A 71 -8.23 0.75 -3.33
C LEU A 71 -8.36 0.05 -4.68
N ALA A 72 -7.30 -0.59 -5.19
CA ALA A 72 -7.30 -1.34 -6.44
C ALA A 72 -8.51 -2.31 -6.59
N PRO A 73 -8.88 -3.09 -5.56
CA PRO A 73 -9.98 -4.07 -5.64
C PRO A 73 -11.38 -3.47 -5.79
N ILE A 74 -11.57 -2.17 -5.52
CA ILE A 74 -12.89 -1.53 -5.50
C ILE A 74 -13.57 -1.60 -6.86
N VAL A 75 -12.82 -1.69 -7.95
CA VAL A 75 -13.40 -1.80 -9.30
C VAL A 75 -14.36 -2.97 -9.47
N PHE A 76 -14.12 -4.06 -8.74
CA PHE A 76 -14.93 -5.27 -8.78
C PHE A 76 -16.23 -5.16 -7.97
N SER A 77 -16.41 -4.09 -7.21
CA SER A 77 -17.64 -3.83 -6.47
C SER A 77 -18.76 -3.21 -7.32
N ARG A 78 -18.43 -2.64 -8.49
CA ARG A 78 -19.35 -1.82 -9.29
C ARG A 78 -20.50 -2.61 -9.93
N TYR A 79 -20.24 -3.87 -10.28
CA TYR A 79 -21.23 -4.72 -10.92
C TYR A 79 -21.69 -5.77 -9.91
N ASP A 80 -22.62 -5.35 -9.03
CA ASP A 80 -23.09 -6.09 -7.85
C ASP A 80 -24.22 -7.09 -8.16
N ASP A 81 -24.60 -7.24 -9.43
CA ASP A 81 -25.62 -8.20 -9.76
C ASP A 81 -24.99 -9.60 -9.78
N ASN A 82 -25.08 -10.31 -8.65
CA ASN A 82 -24.60 -11.68 -8.51
C ASN A 82 -25.12 -12.55 -9.66
N THR A 83 -26.34 -12.26 -10.14
CA THR A 83 -26.98 -12.88 -11.31
C THR A 83 -26.16 -12.70 -12.58
N ILE A 84 -25.63 -11.51 -12.86
CA ILE A 84 -24.81 -11.26 -14.05
C ILE A 84 -23.42 -11.90 -13.88
N SER A 85 -22.89 -11.91 -12.66
CA SER A 85 -21.58 -12.51 -12.37
C SER A 85 -21.55 -14.04 -12.52
N THR A 86 -22.67 -14.73 -12.26
CA THR A 86 -22.80 -16.18 -12.43
C THR A 86 -23.06 -16.57 -13.89
N LEU A 87 -23.68 -15.68 -14.68
CA LEU A 87 -23.92 -15.88 -16.11
C LEU A 87 -22.66 -15.73 -16.98
N LEU A 88 -21.59 -15.15 -16.45
CA LEU A 88 -20.32 -15.06 -17.18
C LEU A 88 -19.71 -16.46 -17.36
N PRO A 89 -19.35 -16.85 -18.61
CA PRO A 89 -18.93 -18.22 -18.95
C PRO A 89 -17.56 -18.62 -18.38
N ALA A 90 -16.93 -17.80 -17.53
CA ALA A 90 -15.63 -18.03 -16.95
C ALA A 90 -15.71 -18.80 -15.62
N ARG A 91 -14.73 -19.68 -15.38
CA ARG A 91 -14.62 -20.49 -14.17
C ARG A 91 -14.23 -19.67 -12.94
N GLY A 92 -14.45 -20.23 -11.75
CA GLY A 92 -14.19 -19.57 -10.48
C GLY A 92 -12.72 -19.23 -10.31
N GLU A 93 -11.87 -20.16 -10.74
CA GLU A 93 -10.41 -20.02 -10.77
C GLU A 93 -9.96 -18.90 -11.72
N GLU A 94 -10.56 -18.82 -12.92
CA GLU A 94 -10.27 -17.76 -13.90
C GLU A 94 -10.69 -16.38 -13.37
N LYS A 95 -11.85 -16.31 -12.72
CA LYS A 95 -12.33 -15.07 -12.08
C LYS A 95 -11.43 -14.66 -10.93
N ALA A 96 -11.02 -15.60 -10.07
CA ALA A 96 -10.15 -15.32 -8.95
C ALA A 96 -8.76 -14.86 -9.41
N LEU A 97 -8.18 -15.54 -10.41
CA LEU A 97 -6.89 -15.18 -10.99
C LEU A 97 -6.93 -13.80 -11.65
N PHE A 98 -7.99 -13.47 -12.40
CA PHE A 98 -8.16 -12.15 -12.98
C PHE A 98 -8.26 -11.05 -11.92
N VAL A 99 -9.09 -11.25 -10.90
CA VAL A 99 -9.33 -10.28 -9.83
C VAL A 99 -8.08 -10.04 -8.98
N MET A 100 -7.36 -11.12 -8.62
CA MET A 100 -6.11 -11.05 -7.86
C MET A 100 -4.98 -10.47 -8.71
N GLY A 101 -4.79 -10.96 -9.94
CA GLY A 101 -3.74 -10.50 -10.84
C GLY A 101 -3.90 -9.02 -11.20
N TYR A 102 -5.13 -8.55 -11.42
CA TYR A 102 -5.38 -7.13 -11.61
C TYR A 102 -4.96 -6.30 -10.39
N SER A 103 -5.40 -6.71 -9.20
CA SER A 103 -5.21 -5.91 -7.97
C SER A 103 -3.77 -5.92 -7.45
N LEU A 104 -3.10 -7.07 -7.49
CA LEU A 104 -1.78 -7.27 -6.90
C LEU A 104 -0.62 -7.08 -7.88
N ILE A 105 -0.84 -7.21 -9.19
CA ILE A 105 0.24 -7.16 -10.19
C ILE A 105 0.01 -5.99 -11.13
N PHE A 106 -1.13 -5.97 -11.84
CA PHE A 106 -1.36 -4.98 -12.88
C PHE A 106 -1.41 -3.54 -12.34
N VAL A 107 -2.18 -3.30 -11.26
CA VAL A 107 -2.29 -1.95 -10.69
C VAL A 107 -0.95 -1.44 -10.14
N PRO A 108 -0.20 -2.19 -9.32
CA PRO A 108 1.12 -1.74 -8.88
C PRO A 108 2.09 -1.48 -10.04
N LEU A 109 2.11 -2.36 -11.05
CA LEU A 109 2.92 -2.17 -12.25
C LEU A 109 2.52 -0.89 -13.01
N PHE A 110 1.22 -0.65 -13.18
CA PHE A 110 0.71 0.56 -13.84
C PHE A 110 1.15 1.82 -13.09
N ILE A 111 0.97 1.86 -11.77
CA ILE A 111 1.37 3.02 -10.96
C ILE A 111 2.88 3.22 -11.05
N PHE A 112 3.67 2.15 -10.94
CA PHE A 112 5.13 2.22 -11.05
C PHE A 112 5.58 2.78 -12.41
N VAL A 113 5.04 2.25 -13.51
CA VAL A 113 5.38 2.70 -14.87
C VAL A 113 4.97 4.16 -15.09
N VAL A 114 3.73 4.54 -14.73
CA VAL A 114 3.25 5.90 -14.92
C VAL A 114 4.06 6.88 -14.08
N SER A 115 4.31 6.57 -12.82
CA SER A 115 5.14 7.42 -11.96
C SER A 115 6.59 7.51 -12.45
N GLY A 116 7.15 6.44 -13.00
CA GLY A 116 8.47 6.47 -13.65
C GLY A 116 8.50 7.40 -14.86
N ILE A 117 7.44 7.40 -15.69
CA ILE A 117 7.29 8.33 -16.81
C ILE A 117 7.24 9.79 -16.33
N PHE A 118 6.43 10.09 -15.32
CA PHE A 118 6.36 11.45 -14.76
C PHE A 118 7.70 11.89 -14.17
N SER A 119 8.38 11.01 -13.44
CA SER A 119 9.71 11.30 -12.88
C SER A 119 10.74 11.58 -13.97
N PHE A 120 10.73 10.78 -15.04
CA PHE A 120 11.57 11.02 -16.20
C PHE A 120 11.27 12.37 -16.87
N ILE A 121 9.99 12.71 -17.07
CA ILE A 121 9.59 14.01 -17.64
C ILE A 121 10.09 15.17 -16.75
N LEU A 122 9.98 15.04 -15.44
CA LEU A 122 10.45 16.08 -14.52
C LEU A 122 11.96 16.23 -14.49
N SER A 123 12.72 15.13 -14.65
CA SER A 123 14.19 15.19 -14.73
C SER A 123 14.70 16.00 -15.93
N LEU A 124 13.86 16.23 -16.95
CA LEU A 124 14.17 17.09 -18.09
C LEU A 124 14.02 18.58 -17.78
N ILE A 125 13.40 18.95 -16.65
CA ILE A 125 13.18 20.34 -16.24
C ILE A 125 14.41 20.82 -15.44
N PRO A 126 15.16 21.83 -15.93
CA PRO A 126 16.30 22.37 -15.20
C PRO A 126 15.89 22.96 -13.85
N GLY A 127 16.58 22.57 -12.79
CA GLY A 127 16.34 23.07 -11.43
C GLY A 127 15.32 22.28 -10.61
N VAL A 128 14.74 21.21 -11.16
CA VAL A 128 13.96 20.21 -10.40
C VAL A 128 14.89 19.04 -10.10
N ASP A 129 14.97 18.65 -8.83
CA ASP A 129 15.77 17.50 -8.43
C ASP A 129 15.24 16.21 -9.11
N PRO A 130 16.04 15.50 -9.92
CA PRO A 130 15.65 14.23 -10.51
C PRO A 130 15.29 13.17 -9.46
N ASP A 131 15.88 13.29 -8.27
CA ASP A 131 15.64 12.41 -7.14
C ASP A 131 14.44 12.83 -6.28
N MET A 132 13.62 13.78 -6.76
CA MET A 132 12.32 14.08 -6.15
C MET A 132 11.58 12.77 -5.89
N TYR A 133 11.52 11.85 -6.87
CA TYR A 133 10.93 10.51 -6.75
C TYR A 133 11.47 9.66 -5.59
N SER A 134 12.76 9.78 -5.24
CA SER A 134 13.34 9.08 -4.10
C SER A 134 12.98 9.76 -2.76
N ARG A 135 12.81 11.09 -2.76
CA ARG A 135 12.28 11.89 -1.64
C ARG A 135 10.76 11.72 -1.48
N LEU A 136 10.07 11.24 -2.52
CA LEU A 136 8.61 10.97 -2.51
C LEU A 136 8.20 9.79 -1.61
N PHE A 137 9.10 8.86 -1.32
CA PHE A 137 8.81 7.68 -0.48
C PHE A 137 9.26 7.82 0.97
N SER A 138 9.90 8.93 1.32
CA SER A 138 10.41 9.16 2.67
C SER A 138 10.74 10.64 2.83
N SER A 139 10.06 11.32 3.75
CA SER A 139 10.51 12.65 4.21
C SER A 139 11.95 12.56 4.72
N GLU A 140 12.75 13.62 4.76
CA GLU A 140 14.15 13.52 5.23
C GLU A 140 14.25 12.90 6.63
N VAL A 141 13.30 13.20 7.52
CA VAL A 141 13.16 12.57 8.84
C VAL A 141 12.81 11.08 8.73
N GLU A 142 11.93 10.73 7.81
CA GLU A 142 11.58 9.35 7.53
C GLU A 142 12.73 8.60 6.88
N LYS A 143 13.53 9.21 5.98
CA LYS A 143 14.76 8.64 5.41
C LYS A 143 15.80 8.40 6.47
N GLU A 144 15.98 9.34 7.39
CA GLU A 144 16.98 9.20 8.45
C GLU A 144 16.58 8.10 9.45
N ILE A 145 15.30 8.02 9.83
CA ILE A 145 14.74 6.93 10.64
C ILE A 145 14.73 5.61 9.85
N ILE A 146 14.42 5.63 8.56
CA ILE A 146 14.34 4.44 7.73
C ILE A 146 15.74 3.92 7.38
N ASP A 147 16.70 4.75 7.00
CA ASP A 147 18.06 4.31 6.65
C ASP A 147 18.80 3.78 7.90
N SER A 148 18.50 4.33 9.08
CA SER A 148 18.99 3.82 10.36
C SER A 148 18.33 2.51 10.80
N ILE A 149 17.07 2.26 10.42
CA ILE A 149 16.36 0.99 10.70
C ILE A 149 16.58 -0.08 9.63
N PHE A 150 16.64 0.33 8.38
CA PHE A 150 16.50 -0.48 7.18
C PHE A 150 17.68 -0.23 6.24
N HIS A 151 18.65 -1.13 6.24
CA HIS A 151 19.74 -1.09 5.28
C HIS A 151 19.24 -1.48 3.87
N GLY A 152 18.97 -0.48 3.02
CA GLY A 152 18.70 -0.63 1.59
C GLY A 152 17.48 -1.51 1.27
N TRP A 153 17.72 -2.79 0.95
CA TRP A 153 16.71 -3.73 0.42
C TRP A 153 15.49 -3.94 1.36
N SER A 154 15.69 -3.75 2.66
CA SER A 154 14.65 -3.95 3.67
C SER A 154 13.56 -2.87 3.63
N LEU A 155 13.87 -1.65 3.15
CA LEU A 155 12.87 -0.61 2.92
C LEU A 155 11.95 -1.00 1.75
N THR A 156 12.53 -1.45 0.64
CA THR A 156 11.74 -1.89 -0.52
C THR A 156 10.80 -3.03 -0.13
N LEU A 157 11.29 -3.99 0.67
CA LEU A 157 10.46 -5.04 1.22
C LEU A 157 9.36 -4.52 2.14
N TYR A 158 9.66 -3.56 3.03
CA TYR A 158 8.66 -2.92 3.88
C TYR A 158 7.50 -2.38 3.04
N THR A 159 7.81 -1.63 1.99
CA THR A 159 6.78 -1.02 1.14
C THR A 159 5.99 -2.07 0.37
N ILE A 160 6.65 -3.07 -0.21
CA ILE A 160 6.00 -4.16 -0.95
C ILE A 160 5.07 -4.95 -0.04
N VAL A 161 5.53 -5.34 1.15
CA VAL A 161 4.72 -6.04 2.14
C VAL A 161 3.53 -5.16 2.52
N GLY A 162 3.78 -3.88 2.81
CA GLY A 162 2.80 -2.83 3.09
C GLY A 162 1.64 -2.79 2.10
N TYR A 163 1.95 -2.74 0.81
CA TYR A 163 0.94 -2.79 -0.24
C TYR A 163 0.25 -4.14 -0.33
N PHE A 164 1.01 -5.24 -0.26
CA PHE A 164 0.47 -6.59 -0.39
C PHE A 164 -0.60 -6.91 0.65
N TRP A 165 -0.34 -6.64 1.94
CA TRP A 165 -1.29 -6.99 3.01
C TRP A 165 -2.57 -6.16 2.92
N MET A 166 -2.45 -4.86 2.63
CA MET A 166 -3.59 -3.94 2.53
C MET A 166 -4.47 -4.21 1.32
N THR A 167 -3.89 -4.43 0.15
CA THR A 167 -4.64 -4.79 -1.05
C THR A 167 -5.35 -6.13 -0.86
N SER A 168 -4.71 -7.09 -0.18
CA SER A 168 -5.31 -8.40 0.13
C SER A 168 -6.52 -8.29 1.07
N ILE A 169 -6.45 -7.46 2.11
CA ILE A 169 -7.58 -7.20 3.01
C ILE A 169 -8.71 -6.52 2.26
N THR A 170 -8.40 -5.50 1.46
CA THR A 170 -9.41 -4.77 0.69
C THR A 170 -10.12 -5.68 -0.31
N LEU A 171 -9.37 -6.56 -0.97
CA LEU A 171 -9.91 -7.59 -1.86
C LEU A 171 -10.85 -8.55 -1.14
N TYR A 172 -10.47 -9.00 0.06
CA TYR A 172 -11.30 -9.84 0.90
C TYR A 172 -12.60 -9.14 1.32
N VAL A 173 -12.52 -7.87 1.75
CA VAL A 173 -13.69 -7.08 2.15
C VAL A 173 -14.65 -6.86 0.98
N VAL A 174 -14.14 -6.51 -0.20
CA VAL A 174 -14.95 -6.32 -1.42
C VAL A 174 -15.66 -7.62 -1.81
N THR A 175 -14.98 -8.75 -1.67
CA THR A 175 -15.53 -10.04 -2.10
C THR A 175 -16.54 -10.62 -1.11
N VAL A 176 -16.34 -10.46 0.20
CA VAL A 176 -17.26 -10.97 1.23
C VAL A 176 -18.49 -10.08 1.42
N SER A 177 -18.35 -8.77 1.28
CA SER A 177 -19.44 -7.83 1.52
C SER A 177 -20.62 -8.04 0.56
N ARG A 178 -21.84 -8.05 1.10
CA ARG A 178 -23.09 -8.17 0.31
C ARG A 178 -23.73 -6.83 -0.05
N SER A 179 -23.43 -5.77 0.70
CA SER A 179 -24.00 -4.43 0.54
C SER A 179 -22.95 -3.38 0.87
N ASN A 180 -23.06 -2.20 0.25
CA ASN A 180 -22.17 -1.06 0.45
C ASN A 180 -20.68 -1.43 0.36
N LYS A 181 -20.34 -2.28 -0.62
CA LYS A 181 -18.99 -2.85 -0.81
C LYS A 181 -17.91 -1.77 -0.91
N VAL A 182 -18.19 -0.71 -1.68
CA VAL A 182 -17.28 0.45 -1.84
C VAL A 182 -16.99 1.10 -0.49
N MET A 183 -18.04 1.45 0.26
CA MET A 183 -17.90 2.11 1.56
C MET A 183 -17.14 1.22 2.56
N LYS A 184 -17.47 -0.08 2.62
CA LYS A 184 -16.78 -1.02 3.51
C LYS A 184 -15.30 -1.20 3.15
N ALA A 185 -14.98 -1.23 1.87
CA ALA A 185 -13.60 -1.30 1.40
C ALA A 185 -12.81 -0.05 1.81
N ILE A 186 -13.36 1.14 1.59
CA ILE A 186 -12.74 2.41 2.01
C ILE A 186 -12.57 2.44 3.53
N LEU A 187 -13.60 2.09 4.29
CA LEU A 187 -13.51 2.02 5.76
C LEU A 187 -12.43 1.04 6.22
N ALA A 188 -12.33 -0.14 5.58
CA ALA A 188 -11.28 -1.11 5.91
C ALA A 188 -9.89 -0.52 5.67
N THR A 189 -9.68 0.22 4.58
CA THR A 189 -8.38 0.86 4.29
C THR A 189 -7.99 1.96 5.27
N ILE A 190 -8.91 2.48 6.08
CA ILE A 190 -8.64 3.51 7.09
C ILE A 190 -8.53 2.86 8.47
N VAL A 191 -9.52 2.06 8.84
CA VAL A 191 -9.65 1.47 10.18
C VAL A 191 -8.56 0.44 10.44
N VAL A 192 -8.22 -0.41 9.46
CA VAL A 192 -7.25 -1.49 9.68
C VAL A 192 -5.84 -0.94 9.94
N PRO A 193 -5.28 -0.01 9.14
CA PRO A 193 -4.01 0.63 9.45
C PRO A 193 -4.03 1.35 10.80
N LEU A 194 -5.10 2.07 11.12
CA LEU A 194 -5.22 2.81 12.37
C LEU A 194 -5.18 1.88 13.58
N ILE A 195 -5.94 0.78 13.57
CA ILE A 195 -5.88 -0.23 14.65
C ILE A 195 -4.50 -0.84 14.72
N SER A 196 -3.91 -1.19 13.57
CA SER A 196 -2.58 -1.81 13.53
C SER A 196 -1.48 -0.88 14.07
N GLY A 197 -1.57 0.42 13.79
CA GLY A 197 -0.65 1.43 14.30
C GLY A 197 -0.79 1.63 15.81
N ILE A 198 -2.02 1.64 16.34
CA ILE A 198 -2.24 1.70 17.80
C ILE A 198 -1.67 0.45 18.49
N LEU A 199 -1.93 -0.75 17.95
CA LEU A 199 -1.40 -2.00 18.49
C LEU A 199 0.14 -2.02 18.46
N LEU A 200 0.75 -1.56 17.37
CA LEU A 200 2.20 -1.45 17.25
C LEU A 200 2.76 -0.44 18.26
N GLY A 201 2.10 0.71 18.46
CA GLY A 201 2.50 1.71 19.44
C GLY A 201 2.45 1.17 20.87
N ILE A 202 1.37 0.47 21.25
CA ILE A 202 1.25 -0.17 22.57
C ILE A 202 2.33 -1.25 22.74
N ALA A 203 2.51 -2.11 21.74
CA ALA A 203 3.55 -3.15 21.78
C ALA A 203 4.95 -2.55 21.92
N GLY A 204 5.24 -1.44 21.23
CA GLY A 204 6.50 -0.70 21.37
C GLY A 204 6.72 -0.18 22.79
N ILE A 205 5.72 0.46 23.40
CA ILE A 205 5.81 0.95 24.80
C ILE A 205 6.05 -0.21 25.77
N VAL A 206 5.28 -1.30 25.64
CA VAL A 206 5.44 -2.48 26.49
C VAL A 206 6.84 -3.08 26.32
N ALA A 207 7.31 -3.23 25.09
CA ALA A 207 8.65 -3.74 24.81
C ALA A 207 9.74 -2.85 25.42
N MET A 208 9.59 -1.52 25.40
CA MET A 208 10.52 -0.61 26.08
C MET A 208 10.51 -0.84 27.60
N LEU A 209 9.34 -0.96 28.23
CA LEU A 209 9.21 -1.10 29.69
C LEU A 209 9.72 -2.44 30.24
N TYR A 210 9.60 -3.53 29.47
CA TYR A 210 9.98 -4.89 29.93
C TYR A 210 11.42 -5.28 29.60
N ASN A 211 12.10 -4.53 28.73
CA ASN A 211 13.49 -4.81 28.43
C ASN A 211 14.38 -4.20 29.52
N ASP A 212 15.29 -4.98 30.10
CA ASP A 212 16.31 -4.49 31.06
C ASP A 212 17.10 -3.31 30.52
N THR A 213 17.06 -3.08 29.21
CA THR A 213 17.59 -1.90 28.55
C THR A 213 16.97 -0.59 29.04
N PHE A 214 15.67 -0.47 29.33
CA PHE A 214 15.10 0.79 29.82
C PHE A 214 15.52 1.06 31.27
N SER A 215 15.59 0.03 32.11
CA SER A 215 16.15 0.18 33.45
C SER A 215 17.65 0.49 33.40
N THR A 216 18.42 -0.14 32.49
CA THR A 216 19.84 0.16 32.27
C THR A 216 20.05 1.55 31.65
N LEU A 217 19.19 2.00 30.75
CA LEU A 217 19.21 3.34 30.13
C LEU A 217 18.83 4.43 31.13
N VAL A 218 17.79 4.22 31.94
CA VAL A 218 17.40 5.15 33.01
C VAL A 218 18.49 5.20 34.09
N ASN A 219 19.12 4.07 34.40
CA ASN A 219 20.24 4.03 35.34
C ASN A 219 21.50 4.70 34.77
N ASN A 220 21.80 4.53 33.47
CA ASN A 220 22.91 5.19 32.79
C ASN A 220 22.64 6.69 32.56
N LEU A 221 21.40 7.11 32.33
CA LEU A 221 21.03 8.54 32.23
C LEU A 221 21.22 9.29 33.55
N ASN A 222 21.16 8.60 34.68
CA ASN A 222 21.51 9.17 35.98
C ASN A 222 23.03 9.28 36.20
N GLU A 223 23.84 8.57 35.41
CA GLU A 223 25.32 8.58 35.49
C GLU A 223 25.97 9.44 34.41
N ILE A 224 25.23 9.94 33.42
CA ILE A 224 25.81 10.64 32.27
C ILE A 224 25.12 12.00 32.06
N ASP A 225 25.68 13.03 32.72
CA ASP A 225 25.45 14.46 32.43
C ASP A 225 25.93 14.86 31.00
N ASP A 226 26.57 13.92 30.28
CA ASP A 226 27.18 14.06 28.94
C ASP A 226 26.66 13.04 27.89
N ALA A 227 25.50 12.39 28.08
CA ALA A 227 25.04 11.36 27.15
C ALA A 227 24.56 12.02 25.86
N ASP A 228 25.28 11.77 24.76
CA ASP A 228 24.93 12.27 23.44
C ASP A 228 23.49 11.86 23.08
N PRO A 229 22.55 12.82 22.95
CA PRO A 229 21.15 12.57 22.60
C PRO A 229 20.99 11.73 21.33
N ASP A 230 21.98 11.76 20.43
CA ASP A 230 21.92 11.06 19.16
C ASP A 230 22.24 9.56 19.30
N SER A 231 23.11 9.17 20.25
CA SER A 231 23.33 7.75 20.57
C SER A 231 22.07 7.09 21.17
N PHE A 232 21.32 7.82 21.98
CA PHE A 232 20.06 7.36 22.57
C PHE A 232 18.99 7.13 21.51
N LYS A 233 18.85 8.07 20.57
CA LYS A 233 17.93 7.92 19.42
C LYS A 233 18.30 6.71 18.59
N PHE A 234 19.58 6.53 18.27
CA PHE A 234 20.04 5.43 17.42
C PHE A 234 19.76 4.05 18.03
N GLU A 235 19.97 3.87 19.35
CA GLU A 235 19.68 2.60 20.01
C GLU A 235 18.17 2.28 20.02
N ILE A 236 17.31 3.27 20.33
CA ILE A 236 15.85 3.08 20.27
C ILE A 236 15.39 2.69 18.87
N ILE A 237 15.89 3.42 17.87
CA ILE A 237 15.53 3.24 16.47
C ILE A 237 15.95 1.84 15.99
N SER A 238 17.18 1.42 16.25
CA SER A 238 17.68 0.09 15.84
C SER A 238 16.83 -1.05 16.40
N ARG A 239 16.42 -0.98 17.68
CA ARG A 239 15.58 -2.00 18.30
C ARG A 239 14.14 -1.99 17.79
N LEU A 240 13.58 -0.83 17.48
CA LEU A 240 12.29 -0.74 16.80
C LEU A 240 12.33 -1.47 15.44
N GLY A 241 13.47 -1.47 14.77
CA GLY A 241 13.69 -2.21 13.53
C GLY A 241 13.38 -3.71 13.61
N ASP A 242 13.88 -4.41 14.62
CA ASP A 242 13.66 -5.85 14.81
C ASP A 242 12.16 -6.18 15.00
N TRP A 243 11.45 -5.30 15.71
CA TRP A 243 10.00 -5.42 15.90
C TRP A 243 9.22 -5.16 14.61
N ILE A 244 9.66 -4.19 13.81
CA ILE A 244 9.02 -3.92 12.52
C ILE A 244 9.17 -5.11 11.57
N LEU A 245 10.33 -5.78 11.55
CA LEU A 245 10.52 -7.01 10.75
C LEU A 245 9.58 -8.14 11.20
N SER A 246 9.46 -8.34 12.51
CA SER A 246 8.52 -9.34 13.06
C SER A 246 7.06 -9.01 12.70
N TYR A 247 6.70 -7.73 12.78
CA TYR A 247 5.39 -7.22 12.39
C TYR A 247 5.10 -7.43 10.89
N GLN A 248 6.08 -7.21 10.01
CA GLN A 248 5.94 -7.50 8.58
C GLN A 248 5.65 -8.98 8.32
N GLY A 249 6.32 -9.89 9.03
CA GLY A 249 6.04 -11.32 8.93
C GLY A 249 4.57 -11.65 9.21
N ILE A 250 4.01 -11.05 10.26
CA ILE A 250 2.57 -11.19 10.60
C ILE A 250 1.68 -10.63 9.49
N MET A 251 2.02 -9.46 8.95
CA MET A 251 1.24 -8.84 7.86
C MET A 251 1.23 -9.67 6.58
N VAL A 252 2.36 -10.31 6.24
CA VAL A 252 2.41 -11.27 5.12
C VAL A 252 1.48 -12.45 5.37
N ILE A 253 1.51 -13.04 6.58
CA ILE A 253 0.65 -14.17 6.95
C ILE A 253 -0.83 -13.78 6.81
N ILE A 254 -1.23 -12.62 7.36
CA ILE A 254 -2.60 -12.11 7.26
C ILE A 254 -2.99 -11.88 5.79
N GLY A 255 -2.11 -11.26 5.00
CA GLY A 255 -2.32 -11.04 3.57
C GLY A 255 -2.58 -12.35 2.81
N VAL A 256 -1.74 -13.37 3.03
CA VAL A 256 -1.89 -14.70 2.43
C VAL A 256 -3.21 -15.35 2.84
N ILE A 257 -3.58 -15.30 4.14
CA ILE A 257 -4.85 -15.83 4.62
C ILE A 257 -6.03 -15.14 3.92
N CYS A 258 -6.02 -13.80 3.83
CA CYS A 258 -7.05 -13.03 3.13
C CYS A 258 -7.16 -13.41 1.65
N LEU A 259 -6.03 -13.65 0.96
CA LEU A 259 -6.04 -14.12 -0.43
C LEU A 259 -6.62 -15.53 -0.55
N VAL A 260 -6.22 -16.47 0.30
CA VAL A 260 -6.76 -17.84 0.27
C VAL A 260 -8.27 -17.83 0.54
N LEU A 261 -8.74 -17.03 1.50
CA LEU A 261 -10.17 -16.88 1.78
C LEU A 261 -10.91 -16.25 0.61
N THR A 262 -10.31 -15.24 -0.03
CA THR A 262 -10.86 -14.61 -1.23
C THR A 262 -10.98 -15.60 -2.38
N TRP A 263 -9.92 -16.36 -2.65
CA TRP A 263 -9.91 -17.42 -3.67
C TRP A 263 -11.04 -18.41 -3.45
N ARG A 264 -11.11 -18.97 -2.24
CA ARG A 264 -12.17 -19.92 -1.85
C ARG A 264 -13.56 -19.32 -2.02
N LYS A 265 -13.76 -18.05 -1.67
CA LYS A 265 -15.06 -17.39 -1.78
C LYS A 265 -15.48 -17.19 -3.23
N ILE A 266 -14.57 -16.78 -4.11
CA ILE A 266 -14.85 -16.58 -5.54
C ILE A 266 -15.15 -17.92 -6.20
N CYS A 267 -14.36 -18.97 -5.91
CA CYS A 267 -14.56 -20.29 -6.50
C CYS A 267 -15.88 -20.95 -6.05
N ARG A 268 -16.24 -20.82 -4.78
CA ARG A 268 -17.49 -21.41 -4.23
C ARG A 268 -18.77 -20.70 -4.66
N ARG A 269 -18.71 -19.51 -5.27
CA ARG A 269 -19.91 -18.78 -5.74
C ARG A 269 -20.47 -19.31 -7.07
N GLN A 270 -19.76 -20.21 -7.74
CA GLN A 270 -20.16 -20.73 -9.06
C GLN A 270 -20.83 -22.11 -9.02
N VAL A 271 -20.80 -22.76 -7.86
CA VAL A 271 -21.52 -24.02 -7.61
C VAL A 271 -22.84 -23.67 -6.96
#